data_AF-A0A968LGL3-F1
#
_entry.id   AF-A0A968LGL3-F1
#
_cell.length_a   1.000
_cell.length_b   1.000
_cell.length_c   1.000
_cell.angle_alpha   90.00
_cell.angle_beta   90.00
_cell.angle_gamma   90.00
#
_symmetry.space_group_name_H-M   'P 1'
#
loop_
_entity.id
_entity.type
_entity.pdbx_description
1 polymer ?
#
loop_
_entity_poly.entity_id
_entity_poly.type
_entity_poly.pdbx_seq_one_letter_code
_entity_poly.pdbx_strand_id
1 'polypeptide(L)'
;MARLLVPHELRYRPLTSRAELIEQLGWASTLELSTVPPYLTALYSVQDPTSASAQLLKAVVIEEMLHLALVCNLLVATGGQPRFDEHSVAEYPTYIPHHATGGPFVSLQPLSRAVAAEVFCAIERPSDLRDPPAQGDMFETIGQFYMAIREGLDRLHEQLGPALFVDHGEKQLHARDYFGGGGGRLFVVRDIESARRAIDEIVAQGEGAR
;
A
#
# COMPACT_ATOMS: atom_id res chain seq x y z
N MET A 1 13.50 15.27 25.71
CA MET A 1 13.85 13.84 25.89
C MET A 1 12.70 13.01 25.34
N ALA A 2 12.85 12.47 24.13
CA ALA A 2 11.87 11.55 23.56
C ALA A 2 11.79 10.32 24.49
N ARG A 3 10.61 10.03 25.03
CA ARG A 3 10.36 8.75 25.70
C ARG A 3 10.51 7.68 24.63
N LEU A 4 11.56 6.87 24.73
CA LEU A 4 11.59 5.54 24.14
C LEU A 4 10.38 4.80 24.74
N LEU A 5 9.32 4.66 23.95
CA LEU A 5 8.18 3.84 24.34
C LEU A 5 8.66 2.39 24.42
N VAL A 6 8.32 1.73 25.52
CA VAL A 6 8.70 0.34 25.78
C VAL A 6 7.90 -0.53 24.80
N PRO A 7 8.53 -1.43 24.01
CA PRO A 7 7.85 -2.24 22.98
C PRO A 7 6.62 -3.02 23.46
N HIS A 8 6.53 -3.30 24.77
CA HIS A 8 5.42 -4.01 25.40
C HIS A 8 4.15 -3.17 25.63
N GLU A 9 4.17 -1.85 25.39
CA GLU A 9 3.01 -0.96 25.55
C GLU A 9 2.22 -0.71 24.25
N LEU A 10 2.71 -1.24 23.12
CA LEU A 10 1.97 -1.32 21.87
C LEU A 10 0.87 -2.39 22.01
N ARG A 11 -0.29 -2.00 22.53
CA ARG A 11 -1.51 -2.84 22.51
C ARG A 11 -2.19 -2.72 21.15
N TYR A 12 -2.15 -3.81 20.38
CA TYR A 12 -2.91 -3.95 19.13
C TYR A 12 -4.35 -3.49 19.33
N ARG A 13 -4.75 -2.45 18.58
CA ARG A 13 -6.14 -2.00 18.50
C ARG A 13 -6.72 -2.51 17.19
N PRO A 14 -7.48 -3.61 17.22
CA PRO A 14 -8.08 -4.14 16.02
C PRO A 14 -9.05 -3.15 15.39
N LEU A 15 -9.18 -3.21 14.06
CA LEU A 15 -10.28 -2.60 13.34
C LEU A 15 -11.61 -3.22 13.79
N THR A 16 -12.53 -2.38 14.27
CA THR A 16 -13.82 -2.83 14.85
C THR A 16 -15.03 -2.32 14.10
N SER A 17 -14.87 -1.37 13.18
CA SER A 17 -15.98 -0.84 12.40
C SER A 17 -15.61 -0.66 10.92
N ARG A 18 -16.64 -0.65 10.06
CA ARG A 18 -16.48 -0.34 8.64
C ARG A 18 -15.86 1.05 8.42
N ALA A 19 -16.20 2.03 9.25
CA ALA A 19 -15.65 3.37 9.15
C ALA A 19 -14.12 3.38 9.36
N GLU A 20 -13.64 2.69 10.41
CA GLU A 20 -12.19 2.53 10.67
C GLU A 20 -11.50 1.78 9.51
N LEU A 21 -12.14 0.75 8.93
CA LEU A 21 -11.61 0.05 7.76
C LEU A 21 -11.49 0.97 6.54
N ILE A 22 -12.53 1.74 6.23
CA ILE A 22 -12.52 2.71 5.11
C ILE A 22 -11.44 3.77 5.32
N GLU A 23 -11.26 4.24 6.56
CA GLU A 23 -10.20 5.19 6.90
C GLU A 23 -8.81 4.60 6.65
N GLN A 24 -8.53 3.39 7.12
CA GLN A 24 -7.24 2.73 6.88
C GLN A 24 -7.00 2.40 5.41
N LEU A 25 -8.03 1.99 4.67
CA LEU A 25 -7.90 1.82 3.21
C LEU A 25 -7.63 3.16 2.50
N GLY A 26 -8.12 4.27 3.05
CA GLY A 26 -7.76 5.62 2.62
C GLY A 26 -6.26 5.90 2.84
N TRP A 27 -5.74 5.56 4.02
CA TRP A 27 -4.30 5.68 4.30
C TRP A 27 -3.46 4.79 3.39
N ALA A 28 -3.92 3.57 3.10
CA ALA A 28 -3.28 2.70 2.12
C ALA A 28 -3.22 3.35 0.73
N SER A 29 -4.31 3.98 0.28
CA SER A 29 -4.29 4.66 -1.02
C SER A 29 -3.28 5.82 -1.05
N THR A 30 -3.15 6.57 0.03
CA THR A 30 -2.14 7.63 0.16
C THR A 30 -0.73 7.06 0.20
N LEU A 31 -0.52 5.92 0.88
CA LEU A 31 0.76 5.23 0.94
C LEU A 31 1.21 4.77 -0.45
N GLU A 32 0.37 4.03 -1.16
CA GLU A 32 0.68 3.53 -2.52
C GLU A 32 0.90 4.69 -3.50
N LEU A 33 0.11 5.75 -3.40
CA LEU A 33 0.34 6.93 -4.22
C LEU A 33 1.65 7.64 -3.88
N SER A 34 2.12 7.58 -2.63
CA SER A 34 3.33 8.26 -2.19
C SER A 34 4.63 7.62 -2.71
N THR A 35 4.59 6.37 -3.17
CA THR A 35 5.77 5.66 -3.73
C THR A 35 5.92 5.93 -5.24
N VAL A 36 4.83 6.19 -5.95
CA VAL A 36 4.81 6.40 -7.41
C VAL A 36 5.68 7.59 -7.88
N PRO A 37 5.57 8.83 -7.35
CA PRO A 37 6.39 9.96 -7.80
C PRO A 37 7.90 9.78 -7.58
N PRO A 38 8.39 9.24 -6.44
CA PRO A 38 9.81 8.90 -6.26
C PRO A 38 10.34 7.94 -7.33
N TYR A 39 9.62 6.84 -7.59
CA TYR A 39 10.03 5.86 -8.60
C TYR A 39 10.00 6.44 -10.02
N LEU A 40 8.97 7.21 -10.37
CA LEU A 40 8.90 7.92 -11.65
C LEU A 40 10.04 8.94 -11.81
N THR A 41 10.38 9.67 -10.75
CA THR A 41 11.47 10.66 -10.78
C THR A 41 12.80 9.97 -11.06
N ALA A 42 13.09 8.87 -10.38
CA ALA A 42 14.30 8.09 -10.65
C ALA A 42 14.28 7.48 -12.06
N LEU A 43 13.15 6.91 -12.49
CA LEU A 43 13.00 6.34 -13.84
C LEU A 43 13.33 7.36 -14.92
N TYR A 44 12.73 8.56 -14.86
CA TYR A 44 12.93 9.60 -15.87
C TYR A 44 14.30 10.28 -15.81
N SER A 45 15.09 10.03 -14.76
CA SER A 45 16.49 10.49 -14.72
C SER A 45 17.47 9.56 -15.46
N VAL A 46 17.04 8.33 -15.80
CA VAL A 46 17.89 7.38 -16.51
C VAL A 46 17.95 7.73 -18.00
N GLN A 47 19.17 7.94 -18.52
CA GLN A 47 19.36 8.39 -19.91
C GLN A 47 19.01 7.34 -20.96
N ASP A 48 19.33 6.07 -20.69
CA ASP A 48 18.99 4.94 -21.56
C ASP A 48 17.70 4.26 -21.05
N PRO A 49 16.55 4.49 -21.69
CA PRO A 49 15.29 3.89 -21.28
C PRO A 49 15.24 2.38 -21.53
N THR A 50 16.18 1.82 -22.31
CA THR A 50 16.28 0.37 -22.57
C THR A 50 17.15 -0.36 -21.56
N SER A 51 17.86 0.37 -20.70
CA SER A 51 18.71 -0.21 -19.67
C SER A 51 17.93 -1.05 -18.66
N ALA A 52 18.59 -2.05 -18.07
CA ALA A 52 17.98 -2.92 -17.07
C ALA A 52 17.40 -2.13 -15.88
N SER A 53 18.10 -1.08 -15.43
CA SER A 53 17.63 -0.22 -14.34
C SER A 53 16.35 0.55 -14.70
N ALA A 54 16.26 1.09 -15.92
CA ALA A 54 15.05 1.76 -16.38
C ALA A 54 13.87 0.78 -16.50
N GLN A 55 14.12 -0.41 -17.05
CA GLN A 55 13.07 -1.44 -17.16
C GLN A 55 12.60 -1.94 -15.80
N LEU A 56 13.51 -2.12 -14.84
CA LEU A 56 13.18 -2.52 -13.46
C LEU A 56 12.36 -1.44 -12.75
N LEU A 57 12.80 -0.18 -12.78
CA LEU A 57 12.03 0.92 -12.18
C LEU A 57 10.66 1.08 -12.82
N LYS A 58 10.57 0.91 -14.15
CA LYS A 58 9.29 0.93 -14.85
C LYS A 58 8.37 -0.20 -14.39
N ALA A 59 8.90 -1.39 -14.14
CA ALA A 59 8.12 -2.50 -13.60
C ALA A 59 7.59 -2.16 -12.20
N VAL A 60 8.45 -1.67 -11.30
CA VAL A 60 8.05 -1.26 -9.94
C VAL A 60 6.95 -0.19 -9.99
N VAL A 61 7.11 0.89 -10.78
CA VAL A 61 6.05 1.92 -10.92
C VAL A 61 4.71 1.33 -11.36
N ILE A 62 4.75 0.37 -12.29
CA ILE A 62 3.55 -0.29 -12.80
C ILE A 62 2.89 -1.16 -11.72
N GLU A 63 3.68 -1.78 -10.85
CA GLU A 63 3.24 -2.56 -9.68
C GLU A 63 2.63 -1.65 -8.61
N GLU A 64 3.27 -0.55 -8.21
CA GLU A 64 2.72 0.43 -7.26
C GLU A 64 1.38 1.02 -7.75
N MET A 65 1.27 1.31 -9.05
CA MET A 65 0.00 1.76 -9.65
C MET A 65 -1.08 0.67 -9.64
N LEU A 66 -0.70 -0.62 -9.74
CA LEU A 66 -1.63 -1.74 -9.58
C LEU A 66 -2.11 -1.83 -8.12
N HIS A 67 -1.20 -1.67 -7.16
CA HIS A 67 -1.55 -1.71 -5.73
C HIS A 67 -2.53 -0.59 -5.39
N LEU A 68 -2.25 0.64 -5.83
CA LEU A 68 -3.17 1.76 -5.69
C LEU A 68 -4.55 1.46 -6.29
N ALA A 69 -4.60 0.85 -7.48
CA ALA A 69 -5.87 0.49 -8.12
C ALA A 69 -6.63 -0.60 -7.34
N LEU A 70 -5.94 -1.61 -6.79
CA LEU A 70 -6.53 -2.65 -5.95
C LEU A 70 -7.05 -2.08 -4.62
N VAL A 71 -6.31 -1.17 -3.98
CA VAL A 71 -6.76 -0.45 -2.78
C VAL A 71 -8.00 0.40 -3.09
N CYS A 72 -8.02 1.10 -4.22
CA CYS A 72 -9.20 1.82 -4.67
C CYS A 72 -10.42 0.90 -4.83
N ASN A 73 -10.23 -0.30 -5.38
CA ASN A 73 -11.30 -1.29 -5.50
C ASN A 73 -11.77 -1.79 -4.13
N LEU A 74 -10.86 -2.04 -3.18
CA LEU A 74 -11.20 -2.37 -1.78
C LEU A 74 -12.00 -1.25 -1.11
N LEU A 75 -11.61 0.01 -1.29
CA LEU A 75 -12.33 1.19 -0.80
C LEU A 75 -13.77 1.20 -1.33
N VAL A 76 -13.92 1.17 -2.65
CA VAL A 76 -15.24 1.22 -3.30
C VAL A 76 -16.10 0.04 -2.88
N ALA A 77 -15.55 -1.17 -2.88
CA ALA A 77 -16.26 -2.39 -2.51
C ALA A 77 -16.81 -2.32 -1.08
N THR A 78 -16.06 -1.74 -0.14
CA THR A 78 -16.47 -1.60 1.28
C THR A 78 -17.34 -0.37 1.55
N GLY A 79 -17.58 0.47 0.54
CA GLY A 79 -18.45 1.64 0.60
C GLY A 79 -17.73 2.98 0.82
N GLY A 80 -16.40 2.97 0.79
CA GLY A 80 -15.57 4.16 0.72
C GLY A 80 -15.51 4.77 -0.68
N GLN A 81 -14.78 5.87 -0.81
CA GLN A 81 -14.52 6.54 -2.08
C GLN A 81 -13.05 6.94 -2.12
N PRO A 82 -12.29 6.54 -3.16
CA PRO A 82 -10.94 7.07 -3.38
C PRO A 82 -10.97 8.58 -3.52
N ARG A 83 -10.04 9.27 -2.86
CA ARG A 83 -9.87 10.72 -2.94
C ARG A 83 -8.42 11.01 -3.33
N PHE A 84 -8.29 11.86 -4.34
CA PHE A 84 -7.00 12.33 -4.85
C PHE A 84 -7.06 13.85 -4.95
N ASP A 85 -7.03 14.49 -3.79
CA ASP A 85 -6.98 15.94 -3.66
C ASP A 85 -5.60 16.40 -3.15
N GLU A 86 -5.46 17.70 -2.89
CA GLU A 86 -4.24 18.32 -2.37
C GLU A 86 -3.76 17.76 -1.03
N HIS A 87 -4.61 17.06 -0.26
CA HIS A 87 -4.25 16.40 0.98
C HIS A 87 -3.91 14.92 0.81
N SER A 88 -4.23 14.35 -0.36
CA SER A 88 -4.02 12.94 -0.69
C SER A 88 -2.67 12.69 -1.37
N VAL A 89 -2.01 13.75 -1.86
CA VAL A 89 -0.68 13.70 -2.48
C VAL A 89 0.36 14.13 -1.46
N ALA A 90 1.41 13.32 -1.28
CA ALA A 90 2.51 13.65 -0.39
C ALA A 90 3.27 14.91 -0.86
N GLU A 91 3.59 15.81 0.06
CA GLU A 91 4.58 16.87 -0.17
C GLU A 91 5.99 16.31 0.07
N TYR A 92 6.84 16.31 -0.95
CA TYR A 92 8.21 15.80 -0.84
C TYR A 92 9.21 16.91 -0.50
N PRO A 93 10.26 16.62 0.30
CA PRO A 93 10.55 15.32 0.90
C PRO A 93 9.71 15.04 2.16
N THR A 94 9.32 13.79 2.37
CA THR A 94 8.53 13.36 3.53
C THR A 94 8.94 11.96 3.99
N TYR A 95 8.54 11.59 5.19
CA TYR A 95 8.45 10.18 5.56
C TYR A 95 7.26 9.53 4.85
N ILE A 96 7.34 8.23 4.56
CA ILE A 96 6.16 7.47 4.13
C ILE A 96 5.02 7.70 5.13
N PRO A 97 3.84 8.15 4.68
CA PRO A 97 2.70 8.44 5.55
C PRO A 97 2.31 7.25 6.42
N HIS A 98 1.86 7.50 7.64
CA HIS A 98 1.37 6.50 8.62
C HIS A 98 2.38 5.42 9.05
N HIS A 99 3.65 5.56 8.65
CA HIS A 99 4.73 4.73 9.18
C HIS A 99 5.09 5.14 10.61
N ALA A 100 5.45 4.18 11.45
CA ALA A 100 5.98 4.42 12.79
C ALA A 100 7.16 5.40 12.73
N THR A 101 7.28 6.26 13.75
CA THR A 101 8.28 7.33 13.85
C THR A 101 9.66 6.88 13.35
N GLY A 102 10.13 7.47 12.24
CA GLY A 102 11.42 7.15 11.62
C GLY A 102 11.38 6.18 10.43
N GLY A 103 10.24 6.04 9.74
CA GLY A 103 10.13 5.30 8.48
C GLY A 103 11.03 5.79 7.34
N PRO A 104 10.95 5.20 6.14
CA PRO A 104 11.76 5.63 5.00
C PRO A 104 11.53 7.12 4.71
N PHE A 105 12.63 7.91 4.67
CA PHE A 105 12.59 9.31 4.29
C PHE A 105 12.74 9.41 2.77
N VAL A 106 11.69 9.87 2.11
CA VAL A 106 11.53 9.81 0.66
C VAL A 106 11.62 11.21 0.07
N SER A 107 12.43 11.34 -0.96
CA SER A 107 12.61 12.59 -1.70
C SER A 107 12.65 12.34 -3.21
N LEU A 108 12.34 13.37 -3.99
CA LEU A 108 12.36 13.28 -5.45
C LEU A 108 13.79 13.47 -5.96
N GLN A 109 14.47 12.37 -6.25
CA GLN A 109 15.89 12.36 -6.64
C GLN A 109 16.14 11.53 -7.90
N PRO A 110 17.17 11.89 -8.70
CA PRO A 110 17.61 11.05 -9.80
C PRO A 110 18.16 9.71 -9.28
N LEU A 111 18.10 8.67 -10.10
CA LEU A 111 18.61 7.35 -9.78
C LEU A 111 20.11 7.42 -9.48
N SER A 112 20.47 6.95 -8.29
CA SER A 112 21.84 6.67 -7.90
C SER A 112 21.87 5.39 -7.07
N ARG A 113 23.05 4.81 -6.88
CA ARG A 113 23.20 3.63 -6.00
C ARG A 113 22.76 3.93 -4.57
N ALA A 114 23.02 5.15 -4.07
CA ALA A 114 22.60 5.58 -2.75
C ALA A 114 21.07 5.65 -2.64
N VAL A 115 20.40 6.32 -3.61
CA VAL A 115 18.93 6.39 -3.64
C VAL A 115 18.29 5.00 -3.70
N ALA A 116 18.81 4.11 -4.55
CA ALA A 116 18.29 2.75 -4.63
C ALA A 116 18.44 1.98 -3.31
N ALA A 117 19.61 2.05 -2.66
CA ALA A 117 19.88 1.30 -1.44
C ALA A 117 19.23 1.89 -0.18
N GLU A 118 19.15 3.22 -0.07
CA GLU A 118 18.73 3.90 1.15
C GLU A 118 17.25 4.30 1.14
N VAL A 119 16.66 4.50 -0.05
CA VAL A 119 15.26 4.89 -0.20
C VAL A 119 14.43 3.70 -0.68
N PHE A 120 14.72 3.16 -1.86
CA PHE A 120 13.87 2.13 -2.47
C PHE A 120 13.90 0.81 -1.71
N CYS A 121 15.08 0.31 -1.35
CA CYS A 121 15.17 -0.89 -0.50
C CYS A 121 14.60 -0.68 0.92
N ALA A 122 14.49 0.56 1.39
CA ALA A 122 13.88 0.85 2.67
C ALA A 122 12.35 0.87 2.59
N ILE A 123 11.79 1.33 1.46
CA ILE A 123 10.35 1.24 1.16
C ILE A 123 9.93 -0.22 1.04
N GLU A 124 10.62 -1.01 0.21
CA GLU A 124 10.30 -2.43 -0.05
C GLU A 124 10.83 -3.39 1.01
N ARG A 125 11.08 -2.91 2.23
CA ARG A 125 11.63 -3.75 3.30
C ARG A 125 10.57 -4.80 3.69
N PRO A 126 10.88 -6.10 3.60
CA PRO A 126 9.92 -7.14 3.96
C PRO A 126 9.66 -7.15 5.46
N SER A 127 8.41 -7.40 5.84
CA SER A 127 8.02 -7.75 7.21
C SER A 127 8.57 -9.12 7.63
N ASP A 128 8.86 -9.33 8.93
CA ASP A 128 9.04 -10.69 9.47
C ASP A 128 7.65 -11.31 9.65
N LEU A 129 7.49 -12.60 9.31
CA LEU A 129 6.26 -13.36 9.56
C LEU A 129 5.79 -13.34 11.02
N ARG A 130 6.71 -13.07 11.95
CA ARG A 130 6.45 -12.97 13.39
C ARG A 130 6.07 -11.58 13.85
N ASP A 131 6.13 -10.59 12.96
CA ASP A 131 5.79 -9.23 13.33
C ASP A 131 4.28 -9.15 13.61
N PRO A 132 3.89 -8.52 14.73
CA PRO A 132 2.49 -8.28 15.00
C PRO A 132 1.91 -7.33 13.92
N PRO A 133 0.60 -7.43 13.63
CA PRO A 133 -0.08 -6.44 12.82
C PRO A 133 0.14 -5.03 13.36
N ALA A 134 0.14 -4.06 12.44
CA ALA A 134 0.27 -2.64 12.77
C ALA A 134 -0.79 -2.16 13.77
N GLN A 135 -0.45 -1.14 14.56
CA GLN A 135 -1.31 -0.61 15.61
C GLN A 135 -1.58 0.87 15.42
N GLY A 136 -2.87 1.23 15.25
CA GLY A 136 -3.23 2.61 14.92
C GLY A 136 -2.48 3.08 13.66
N ASP A 137 -1.75 4.18 13.78
CA ASP A 137 -1.06 4.88 12.69
C ASP A 137 0.45 4.59 12.70
N MET A 138 0.88 3.47 13.27
CA MET A 138 2.29 3.17 13.54
C MET A 138 2.65 1.77 13.02
N PHE A 139 2.91 1.63 11.72
CA PHE A 139 3.47 0.40 11.12
C PHE A 139 4.97 0.52 10.86
N GLU A 140 5.72 -0.56 11.05
CA GLU A 140 7.16 -0.59 10.72
C GLU A 140 7.45 -1.07 9.30
N THR A 141 6.47 -1.69 8.65
CA THR A 141 6.55 -2.18 7.27
C THR A 141 5.18 -2.11 6.60
N ILE A 142 5.18 -2.05 5.26
CA ILE A 142 3.97 -2.05 4.45
C ILE A 142 3.18 -3.36 4.66
N GLY A 143 3.86 -4.51 4.78
CA GLY A 143 3.18 -5.78 5.05
C GLY A 143 2.46 -5.84 6.40
N GLN A 144 3.06 -5.33 7.48
CA GLN A 144 2.38 -5.26 8.78
C GLN A 144 1.08 -4.45 8.71
N PHE A 145 1.09 -3.37 7.91
CA PHE A 145 -0.07 -2.53 7.71
C PHE A 145 -1.19 -3.27 6.96
N TYR A 146 -0.85 -3.93 5.85
CA TYR A 146 -1.83 -4.72 5.10
C TYR A 146 -2.34 -5.95 5.86
N MET A 147 -1.53 -6.55 6.74
CA MET A 147 -1.99 -7.60 7.64
C MET A 147 -3.05 -7.10 8.63
N ALA A 148 -2.91 -5.88 9.16
CA ALA A 148 -3.93 -5.28 10.02
C ALA A 148 -5.25 -5.03 9.26
N ILE A 149 -5.17 -4.55 8.01
CA ILE A 149 -6.34 -4.38 7.14
C ILE A 149 -7.02 -5.73 6.88
N ARG A 150 -6.25 -6.79 6.58
CA ARG A 150 -6.77 -8.14 6.35
C ARG A 150 -7.51 -8.69 7.57
N GLU A 151 -6.93 -8.58 8.76
CA GLU A 151 -7.59 -9.01 9.99
C GLU A 151 -8.87 -8.22 10.28
N GLY A 152 -8.86 -6.91 9.97
CA GLY A 152 -10.05 -6.07 10.05
C GLY A 152 -11.15 -6.51 9.09
N LEU A 153 -10.81 -6.79 7.83
CA LEU A 153 -11.73 -7.32 6.82
C LEU A 153 -12.36 -8.63 7.28
N ASP A 154 -11.54 -9.57 7.77
CA ASP A 154 -11.98 -10.88 8.24
C ASP A 154 -12.98 -10.75 9.40
N ARG A 155 -12.61 -9.96 10.41
CA ARG A 155 -13.47 -9.72 11.58
C ARG A 155 -14.78 -9.03 11.21
N LEU A 156 -14.73 -8.00 10.37
CA LEU A 156 -15.93 -7.29 9.95
C LEU A 156 -16.83 -8.17 9.07
N HIS A 157 -16.23 -9.08 8.30
CA HIS A 157 -17.00 -10.05 7.52
C HIS A 157 -17.68 -11.09 8.42
N GLU A 158 -17.04 -11.54 9.51
CA GLU A 158 -17.71 -12.40 10.50
C GLU A 158 -18.93 -11.73 11.13
N GLN A 159 -18.89 -10.41 11.32
CA GLN A 159 -19.97 -9.64 11.95
C GLN A 159 -21.09 -9.25 10.97
N LEU A 160 -20.72 -8.81 9.77
CA LEU A 160 -21.63 -8.21 8.79
C LEU A 160 -21.97 -9.14 7.63
N GLY A 161 -21.22 -10.23 7.46
CA GLY A 161 -21.35 -11.17 6.36
C GLY A 161 -21.15 -10.47 5.00
N PRO A 162 -21.94 -10.86 3.98
CA PRO A 162 -21.88 -10.26 2.64
C PRO A 162 -22.14 -8.75 2.64
N ALA A 163 -22.88 -8.22 3.63
CA ALA A 163 -23.23 -6.81 3.68
C ALA A 163 -22.03 -5.89 3.87
N LEU A 164 -20.85 -6.41 4.27
CA LEU A 164 -19.59 -5.66 4.30
C LEU A 164 -19.27 -5.04 2.92
N PHE A 165 -19.56 -5.78 1.85
CA PHE A 165 -19.31 -5.35 0.48
C PHE A 165 -20.60 -4.78 -0.12
N VAL A 166 -20.57 -3.52 -0.54
CA VAL A 166 -21.73 -2.75 -1.02
C VAL A 166 -21.65 -2.40 -2.50
N ASP A 167 -20.50 -2.56 -3.13
CA ASP A 167 -20.28 -2.45 -4.57
C ASP A 167 -19.59 -3.73 -5.05
N HIS A 168 -20.03 -4.27 -6.19
CA HIS A 168 -19.55 -5.53 -6.75
C HIS A 168 -19.01 -5.37 -8.17
N GLY A 169 -18.60 -4.16 -8.53
CA GLY A 169 -17.97 -3.84 -9.81
C GLY A 169 -18.58 -2.67 -10.56
N GLU A 170 -19.60 -2.02 -10.01
CA GLU A 170 -20.32 -0.93 -10.67
C GLU A 170 -19.48 0.35 -10.72
N LYS A 171 -18.72 0.62 -9.65
CA LYS A 171 -17.85 1.81 -9.53
C LYS A 171 -16.37 1.48 -9.36
N GLN A 172 -16.02 0.21 -9.52
CA GLN A 172 -14.64 -0.28 -9.44
C GLN A 172 -13.97 -0.27 -10.79
N LEU A 173 -12.63 -0.26 -10.77
CA LEU A 173 -11.81 -0.48 -11.95
C LEU A 173 -11.81 -1.97 -12.32
N HIS A 174 -11.86 -2.26 -13.61
CA HIS A 174 -11.86 -3.61 -14.16
C HIS A 174 -10.49 -3.94 -14.76
N ALA A 175 -10.24 -5.23 -15.02
CA ALA A 175 -9.00 -5.68 -15.66
C ALA A 175 -8.66 -4.95 -16.98
N ARG A 176 -9.69 -4.49 -17.72
CA ARG A 176 -9.52 -3.75 -18.97
C ARG A 176 -8.99 -2.33 -18.78
N ASP A 177 -9.07 -1.79 -17.56
CA ASP A 177 -8.68 -0.42 -17.23
C ASP A 177 -7.20 -0.33 -16.82
N TYR A 178 -6.54 -1.49 -16.68
CA TYR A 178 -5.12 -1.61 -16.35
C TYR A 178 -4.34 -2.23 -17.51
N PHE A 179 -3.41 -1.46 -18.07
CA PHE A 179 -2.61 -1.85 -19.24
C PHE A 179 -1.16 -2.22 -18.87
N GLY A 180 -0.87 -2.39 -17.57
CA GLY A 180 0.45 -2.80 -17.10
C GLY A 180 0.78 -4.23 -17.53
N GLY A 181 1.96 -4.44 -18.09
CA GLY A 181 2.51 -5.77 -18.41
C GLY A 181 3.32 -6.40 -17.27
N GLY A 182 3.23 -5.83 -16.06
CA GLY A 182 3.90 -6.33 -14.85
C GLY A 182 3.26 -7.60 -14.30
N GLY A 183 3.94 -8.28 -13.39
CA GLY A 183 3.51 -9.55 -12.83
C GLY A 183 2.34 -9.39 -11.87
N GLY A 184 1.13 -9.12 -12.38
CA GLY A 184 -0.08 -9.02 -11.56
C GLY A 184 -1.35 -8.77 -12.36
N ARG A 185 -2.51 -8.72 -11.69
CA ARG A 185 -3.80 -8.46 -12.35
C ARG A 185 -4.70 -7.57 -11.52
N LEU A 186 -5.28 -6.55 -12.17
CA LEU A 186 -6.39 -5.80 -11.60
C LEU A 186 -7.68 -6.61 -11.72
N PHE A 187 -8.44 -6.67 -10.64
CA PHE A 187 -9.74 -7.32 -10.61
C PHE A 187 -10.69 -6.61 -9.64
N VAL A 188 -11.98 -6.87 -9.83
CA VAL A 188 -13.05 -6.35 -8.97
C VAL A 188 -13.08 -7.13 -7.66
N VAL A 189 -13.21 -6.43 -6.54
CA VAL A 189 -13.46 -6.99 -5.22
C VAL A 189 -14.97 -7.05 -4.99
N ARG A 190 -15.49 -8.24 -4.74
CA ARG A 190 -16.93 -8.49 -4.57
C ARG A 190 -17.30 -9.13 -3.25
N ASP A 191 -16.32 -9.74 -2.59
CA ASP A 191 -16.49 -10.59 -1.43
C ASP A 191 -15.16 -10.69 -0.65
N ILE A 192 -15.18 -11.43 0.46
CA ILE A 192 -14.01 -11.59 1.32
C ILE A 192 -12.85 -12.32 0.62
N GLU A 193 -13.15 -13.25 -0.30
CA GLU A 193 -12.11 -14.01 -1.02
C GLU A 193 -11.34 -13.12 -1.98
N SER A 194 -12.07 -12.33 -2.79
CA SER A 194 -11.47 -11.33 -3.67
C SER A 194 -10.78 -10.21 -2.90
N ALA A 195 -11.31 -9.80 -1.74
CA ALA A 195 -10.65 -8.82 -0.88
C ALA A 195 -9.30 -9.34 -0.33
N ARG A 196 -9.28 -10.56 0.21
CA ARG A 196 -8.05 -11.22 0.68
C ARG A 196 -7.03 -11.36 -0.44
N ARG A 197 -7.47 -11.79 -1.63
CA ARG A 197 -6.61 -11.89 -2.81
C ARG A 197 -6.01 -10.55 -3.21
N ALA A 198 -6.75 -9.45 -3.09
CA ALA A 198 -6.21 -8.12 -3.40
C ALA A 198 -5.08 -7.74 -2.43
N ILE A 199 -5.28 -8.00 -1.13
CA ILE A 199 -4.24 -7.79 -0.11
C ILE A 199 -3.03 -8.69 -0.36
N ASP A 200 -3.25 -9.97 -0.63
CA ASP A 200 -2.18 -10.94 -0.89
C ASP A 200 -1.35 -10.53 -2.13
N GLU A 201 -1.99 -10.03 -3.20
CA GLU A 201 -1.31 -9.54 -4.40
C GLU A 201 -0.41 -8.33 -4.10
N ILE A 202 -0.91 -7.36 -3.33
CA ILE A 202 -0.16 -6.17 -2.93
C ILE A 202 1.07 -6.57 -2.10
N VAL A 203 0.88 -7.39 -1.07
CA VAL A 203 1.97 -7.81 -0.18
C VAL A 203 3.00 -8.67 -0.91
N ALA A 204 2.58 -9.62 -1.75
CA ALA A 204 3.49 -10.52 -2.46
C ALA A 204 4.37 -9.79 -3.47
N GLN A 205 3.86 -8.73 -4.11
CA GLN A 205 4.65 -7.92 -5.03
C GLN A 205 5.56 -6.93 -4.30
N GLY A 206 5.05 -6.22 -3.28
CA GLY A 206 5.84 -5.22 -2.53
C GLY A 206 6.98 -5.82 -1.71
N GLU A 207 6.76 -6.95 -1.04
CA GLU A 207 7.81 -7.59 -0.22
C GLU A 207 8.64 -8.64 -0.97
N GLY A 208 8.25 -8.97 -2.21
CA GLY A 208 8.76 -10.10 -2.96
C GLY A 208 8.15 -11.45 -2.55
N ALA A 209 8.15 -12.41 -3.47
CA ALA A 209 7.69 -13.77 -3.20
C ALA A 209 8.58 -14.44 -2.14
N ARG A 210 7.97 -14.96 -1.08
CA ARG A 210 8.63 -15.72 -0.02
C ARG A 210 8.87 -17.19 -0.41
#